data_AF-A0A7V2K766-F1
#
_entry.id   AF-A0A7V2K766-F1
#
_cell.length_a   1.000
_cell.length_b   1.000
_cell.length_c   1.000
_cell.angle_alpha   90.00
_cell.angle_beta   90.00
_cell.angle_gamma   90.00
#
_symmetry.space_group_name_H-M   'P 1'
#
loop_
_entity.id
_entity.type
_entity.pdbx_description
1 polymer ?
#
loop_
_entity_poly.entity_id
_entity_poly.type
_entity_poly.pdbx_seq_one_letter_code
_entity_poly.pdbx_strand_id
1 'polypeptide(L)'
;MRWTILLILLTTFVFYGEKNKKPPLPSPEPVIVDNIPKTSFAFSPDGEKIAISYWKEGGVHIYVKTLNSGEMKKITNIQGDHPSWSPRGDRLVFNSFDPETLSSKIFLVTAGGHGLKDTGREGESPVWSPLGNLIALTYQHNIWTMNIDGSDFRFLTMEGFNVHPSWSPDGKKIVFSSDGSIAIVNVRTGKITEVLKEKAWAGYPVFSPSGDKIAFVSTRTGQYDIWIINLSDRSLKQITSDLYREFNLEWRPEGYIYYLREEEGVTNIWRVKVE
;
A
#
# COMPACT_ATOMS: atom_id res chain seq x y z
N MET A 1 -11.23 -4.69 -79.85
CA MET A 1 -11.17 -3.75 -78.71
C MET A 1 -12.48 -3.80 -77.95
N ARG A 2 -12.49 -4.40 -76.75
CA ARG A 2 -13.62 -4.39 -75.81
C ARG A 2 -13.06 -3.87 -74.49
N TRP A 3 -13.63 -2.78 -73.97
CA TRP A 3 -13.29 -2.23 -72.67
C TRP A 3 -14.29 -2.76 -71.64
N THR A 4 -13.80 -3.34 -70.56
CA THR A 4 -14.60 -3.73 -69.39
C THR A 4 -14.38 -2.66 -68.32
N ILE A 5 -15.44 -1.95 -67.94
CA ILE A 5 -15.42 -0.96 -66.86
C ILE A 5 -15.65 -1.70 -65.54
N LEU A 6 -14.68 -1.65 -64.63
CA LEU A 6 -14.79 -2.18 -63.28
C LEU A 6 -15.42 -1.11 -62.37
N LEU A 7 -16.61 -1.37 -61.85
CA LEU A 7 -17.27 -0.50 -60.87
C LEU A 7 -16.74 -0.84 -59.47
N ILE A 8 -16.00 0.07 -58.84
CA ILE A 8 -15.57 -0.06 -57.45
C ILE A 8 -16.65 0.58 -56.58
N LEU A 9 -17.38 -0.25 -55.83
CA LEU A 9 -18.27 0.19 -54.76
C LEU A 9 -17.43 0.61 -53.54
N LEU A 10 -17.26 1.92 -53.36
CA LEU A 10 -16.78 2.47 -52.08
C LEU A 10 -17.94 2.45 -51.08
N THR A 11 -17.93 1.51 -50.16
CA THR A 11 -18.75 1.56 -48.95
C THR A 11 -18.08 2.50 -47.94
N THR A 12 -18.54 3.74 -47.89
CA THR A 12 -18.20 4.65 -46.80
C THR A 12 -18.89 4.17 -45.52
N PHE A 13 -18.12 3.55 -44.62
CA PHE A 13 -18.57 3.34 -43.24
C PHE A 13 -18.58 4.69 -42.52
N VAL A 14 -19.78 5.19 -42.21
CA VAL A 14 -19.97 6.31 -41.30
C VAL A 14 -19.78 5.78 -39.87
N PHE A 15 -18.66 6.12 -39.22
CA PHE A 15 -18.49 5.90 -37.79
C PHE A 15 -19.42 6.85 -37.02
N TYR A 16 -20.60 6.37 -36.66
CA TYR A 16 -21.54 7.09 -35.79
C TYR A 16 -21.32 6.67 -34.33
N GLY A 17 -20.63 7.54 -33.57
CA GLY A 17 -20.84 7.70 -32.13
C GLY A 17 -20.08 6.79 -31.15
N GLU A 18 -18.87 7.20 -30.73
CA GLU A 18 -18.31 6.84 -29.41
C GLU A 18 -17.62 8.03 -28.71
N LYS A 19 -18.15 9.26 -28.85
CA LYS A 19 -17.52 10.46 -28.25
C LYS A 19 -17.57 10.54 -26.71
N ASN A 20 -18.17 9.56 -26.02
CA ASN A 20 -18.42 9.61 -24.58
C ASN A 20 -17.95 8.38 -23.78
N LYS A 21 -17.14 7.47 -24.35
CA LYS A 21 -16.56 6.40 -23.53
C LYS A 21 -15.45 6.98 -22.66
N LYS A 22 -15.55 6.80 -21.34
CA LYS A 22 -14.43 7.06 -20.44
C LYS A 22 -13.22 6.27 -20.98
N PRO A 23 -12.00 6.84 -20.96
CA PRO A 23 -10.81 6.09 -21.34
C PRO A 23 -10.75 4.80 -20.52
N PRO A 24 -10.27 3.69 -21.13
CA PRO A 24 -10.13 2.44 -20.41
C PRO A 24 -9.22 2.63 -19.19
N LEU A 25 -9.49 1.87 -18.13
CA LEU A 25 -8.60 1.84 -16.98
C LEU A 25 -7.25 1.23 -17.36
N PRO A 26 -6.16 1.62 -16.67
CA PRO A 26 -4.84 1.03 -16.86
C PRO A 26 -4.86 -0.47 -16.56
N SER A 27 -4.08 -1.25 -17.32
CA SER A 27 -3.95 -2.69 -17.10
C SER A 27 -3.00 -3.00 -15.93
N PRO A 28 -3.40 -3.84 -14.97
CA PRO A 28 -2.49 -4.38 -13.96
C PRO A 28 -1.37 -5.24 -14.55
N GLU A 29 -0.18 -5.16 -13.94
CA GLU A 29 1.00 -5.93 -14.31
C GLU A 29 1.51 -6.75 -13.11
N PRO A 30 1.84 -8.03 -13.27
CA PRO A 30 2.38 -8.85 -12.18
C PRO A 30 3.83 -8.43 -11.87
N VAL A 31 4.19 -8.42 -10.59
CA VAL A 31 5.55 -8.09 -10.11
C VAL A 31 6.21 -9.30 -9.45
N ILE A 32 5.52 -9.91 -8.48
CA ILE A 32 5.96 -11.15 -7.83
C ILE A 32 4.75 -12.06 -7.70
N VAL A 33 4.72 -13.08 -8.56
CA VAL A 33 3.69 -14.11 -8.60
C VAL A 33 4.33 -15.46 -8.33
N ASP A 34 3.91 -16.09 -7.25
CA ASP A 34 4.29 -17.45 -6.86
C ASP A 34 3.13 -18.07 -6.05
N ASN A 35 3.21 -19.37 -5.75
CA ASN A 35 2.16 -20.09 -5.03
C ASN A 35 2.28 -19.94 -3.50
N ILE A 36 2.94 -18.89 -3.02
CA ILE A 36 3.20 -18.67 -1.60
C ILE A 36 2.48 -17.38 -1.18
N PRO A 37 1.48 -17.46 -0.28
CA PRO A 37 0.74 -16.30 0.17
C PRO A 37 1.64 -15.22 0.79
N LYS A 38 1.33 -13.97 0.47
CA LYS A 38 1.98 -12.76 0.97
C LYS A 38 0.97 -11.94 1.76
N THR A 39 1.32 -11.50 2.96
CA THR A 39 0.40 -10.72 3.82
C THR A 39 0.64 -9.22 3.71
N SER A 40 1.88 -8.82 3.42
CA SER A 40 2.28 -7.43 3.22
C SER A 40 3.63 -7.34 2.49
N PHE A 41 3.96 -6.16 1.98
CA PHE A 41 5.28 -5.86 1.43
C PHE A 41 5.66 -4.39 1.67
N ALA A 42 6.94 -4.06 1.46
CA ALA A 42 7.43 -2.70 1.37
C ALA A 42 8.72 -2.62 0.54
N PHE A 43 8.83 -1.63 -0.35
CA PHE A 43 10.07 -1.37 -1.08
C PHE A 43 11.11 -0.67 -0.20
N SER A 44 12.38 -0.96 -0.48
CA SER A 44 13.47 -0.13 0.02
C SER A 44 13.40 1.29 -0.56
N PRO A 45 13.98 2.30 0.11
CA PRO A 45 13.91 3.69 -0.36
C PRO A 45 14.47 3.88 -1.77
N ASP A 46 15.53 3.15 -2.13
CA ASP A 46 16.15 3.14 -3.46
C ASP A 46 15.33 2.37 -4.52
N GLY A 47 14.34 1.58 -4.12
CA GLY A 47 13.54 0.73 -5.00
C GLY A 47 14.24 -0.54 -5.49
N GLU A 48 15.46 -0.83 -5.04
CA GLU A 48 16.22 -2.00 -5.53
C GLU A 48 15.81 -3.30 -4.83
N LYS A 49 15.20 -3.20 -3.65
CA LYS A 49 14.80 -4.32 -2.81
C LYS A 49 13.35 -4.20 -2.40
N ILE A 50 12.77 -5.34 -2.08
CA ILE A 50 11.42 -5.43 -1.52
C ILE A 50 11.46 -6.37 -0.31
N ALA A 51 10.91 -5.92 0.81
CA ALA A 51 10.62 -6.77 1.96
C ALA A 51 9.22 -7.33 1.79
N ILE A 52 9.06 -8.63 2.00
CA ILE A 52 7.81 -9.37 1.78
C ILE A 52 7.57 -10.26 2.98
N SER A 53 6.36 -10.17 3.53
CA SER A 53 5.89 -11.09 4.56
C SER A 53 5.23 -12.29 3.90
N TYR A 54 5.92 -13.43 3.94
CA TYR A 54 5.51 -14.69 3.33
C TYR A 54 4.95 -15.65 4.37
N TRP A 55 3.87 -16.35 4.03
CA TRP A 55 3.39 -17.50 4.79
C TRP A 55 4.20 -18.75 4.43
N LYS A 56 5.24 -19.05 5.23
CA LYS A 56 6.14 -20.20 5.04
C LYS A 56 6.43 -20.86 6.38
N GLU A 57 6.74 -22.15 6.37
CA GLU A 57 7.25 -22.85 7.57
C GLU A 57 6.28 -22.79 8.77
N GLY A 58 4.97 -22.68 8.52
CA GLY A 58 3.95 -22.64 9.57
C GLY A 58 3.68 -21.25 10.18
N GLY A 59 4.24 -20.17 9.62
CA GLY A 59 3.95 -18.80 10.07
C GLY A 59 4.29 -17.75 9.02
N VAL A 60 4.12 -16.48 9.38
CA VAL A 60 4.50 -15.36 8.52
C VAL A 60 5.93 -14.93 8.85
N HIS A 61 6.82 -14.90 7.87
CA HIS A 61 8.19 -14.44 8.04
C HIS A 61 8.57 -13.42 6.98
N ILE A 62 9.51 -12.53 7.33
CA ILE A 62 9.94 -11.46 6.43
C ILE A 62 11.14 -11.92 5.63
N TYR A 63 11.04 -11.77 4.31
CA TYR A 63 12.11 -11.98 3.36
C TYR A 63 12.42 -10.68 2.65
N VAL A 64 13.69 -10.45 2.33
CA VAL A 64 14.12 -9.35 1.45
C VAL A 64 14.55 -9.95 0.12
N LYS A 65 13.94 -9.47 -0.96
CA LYS A 65 14.29 -9.79 -2.34
C LYS A 65 15.01 -8.63 -3.00
N THR A 66 16.16 -8.88 -3.60
CA THR A 66 16.84 -7.94 -4.51
C THR A 66 16.25 -8.10 -5.90
N LEU A 67 15.69 -7.04 -6.49
CA LEU A 67 14.88 -7.16 -7.71
C LEU A 67 15.71 -7.55 -8.94
N ASN A 68 16.90 -6.94 -9.11
CA ASN A 68 17.74 -7.18 -10.29
C ASN A 68 18.36 -8.59 -10.31
N SER A 69 18.81 -9.11 -9.16
CA SER A 69 19.41 -10.45 -9.08
C SER A 69 18.39 -11.56 -8.81
N GLY A 70 17.23 -11.21 -8.26
CA GLY A 70 16.25 -12.17 -7.76
C GLY A 70 16.64 -12.83 -6.44
N GLU A 71 17.79 -12.48 -5.86
CA GLU A 71 18.26 -13.03 -4.58
C GLU A 71 17.21 -12.78 -3.49
N MET A 72 16.89 -13.81 -2.71
CA MET A 72 15.89 -13.79 -1.66
C MET A 72 16.51 -14.29 -0.36
N LYS A 73 16.38 -13.51 0.71
CA LYS A 73 16.92 -13.84 2.03
C LYS A 73 15.86 -13.70 3.12
N LYS A 74 15.67 -14.74 3.94
CA LYS A 74 14.88 -14.65 5.19
C LYS A 74 15.63 -13.76 6.19
N ILE A 75 14.98 -12.73 6.72
CA ILE A 75 15.62 -11.76 7.63
C ILE A 75 15.09 -11.82 9.06
N THR A 76 13.98 -12.54 9.31
CA THR A 76 13.47 -12.79 10.67
C THR A 76 13.55 -14.27 11.04
N ASN A 77 13.95 -14.54 12.28
CA ASN A 77 13.88 -15.87 12.90
C ASN A 77 12.62 -16.05 13.77
N ILE A 78 11.86 -14.98 13.98
CA ILE A 78 10.52 -14.96 14.58
C ILE A 78 9.46 -14.71 13.50
N GLN A 79 8.19 -14.84 13.86
CA GLN A 79 7.11 -14.37 13.00
C GLN A 79 7.22 -12.86 12.77
N GLY A 80 6.81 -12.38 11.60
CA GLY A 80 6.92 -10.97 11.28
C GLY A 80 6.07 -10.56 10.08
N ASP A 81 5.27 -9.52 10.27
CA ASP A 81 4.37 -8.94 9.28
C ASP A 81 4.48 -7.41 9.22
N HIS A 82 3.95 -6.83 8.15
CA HIS A 82 3.94 -5.40 7.83
C HIS A 82 5.34 -4.76 7.97
N PRO A 83 6.33 -5.20 7.19
CA PRO A 83 7.64 -4.58 7.19
C PRO A 83 7.56 -3.14 6.70
N SER A 84 8.34 -2.25 7.30
CA SER A 84 8.58 -0.90 6.77
C SER A 84 10.06 -0.58 6.85
N TRP A 85 10.62 -0.11 5.74
CA TRP A 85 12.03 0.24 5.64
C TRP A 85 12.31 1.57 6.32
N SER A 86 13.43 1.61 7.05
CA SER A 86 14.08 2.88 7.38
C SER A 86 14.40 3.68 6.11
N PRO A 87 14.36 5.03 6.14
CA PRO A 87 14.66 5.85 4.96
C PRO A 87 16.12 5.75 4.50
N ARG A 88 17.00 5.18 5.32
CA ARG A 88 18.38 4.85 4.95
C ARG A 88 18.54 3.48 4.29
N GLY A 89 17.50 2.64 4.30
CA GLY A 89 17.54 1.29 3.73
C GLY A 89 18.37 0.28 4.52
N ASP A 90 18.83 0.60 5.74
CA ASP A 90 19.72 -0.26 6.54
C ASP A 90 18.95 -1.12 7.57
N ARG A 91 17.70 -0.75 7.88
CA ARG A 91 16.84 -1.42 8.87
C ARG A 91 15.40 -1.53 8.41
N LEU A 92 14.68 -2.45 9.04
CA LEU A 92 13.23 -2.58 8.97
C LEU A 92 12.61 -2.54 10.36
N VAL A 93 11.40 -1.99 10.43
CA VAL A 93 10.45 -2.19 11.53
C VAL A 93 9.35 -3.13 11.07
N PHE A 94 8.82 -3.96 11.96
CA PHE A 94 7.72 -4.88 11.66
C PHE A 94 6.95 -5.26 12.93
N ASN A 95 5.74 -5.81 12.80
CA ASN A 95 5.01 -6.38 13.93
C ASN A 95 5.15 -7.92 13.96
N SER A 96 5.21 -8.49 15.16
CA SER A 96 5.20 -9.94 15.40
C SER A 96 4.03 -10.27 16.31
N PHE A 97 3.10 -11.09 15.83
CA PHE A 97 1.99 -11.59 16.64
C PHE A 97 2.44 -12.78 17.48
N ASP A 98 2.15 -12.73 18.77
CA ASP A 98 2.37 -13.82 19.72
C ASP A 98 1.01 -14.47 20.06
N PRO A 99 0.77 -15.73 19.65
CA PRO A 99 -0.49 -16.42 19.89
C PRO A 99 -0.73 -16.77 21.37
N GLU A 100 0.31 -16.80 22.21
CA GLU A 100 0.16 -17.11 23.64
C GLU A 100 -0.39 -15.89 24.40
N THR A 101 0.10 -14.70 24.06
CA THR A 101 -0.32 -13.45 24.69
C THR A 101 -1.43 -12.72 23.93
N LEU A 102 -1.76 -13.19 22.72
CA LEU A 102 -2.70 -12.54 21.78
C LEU A 102 -2.34 -11.07 21.53
N SER A 103 -1.04 -10.77 21.51
CA SER A 103 -0.51 -9.41 21.34
C SER A 103 0.45 -9.34 20.16
N SER A 104 0.42 -8.21 19.46
CA SER A 104 1.39 -7.88 18.41
C SER A 104 2.44 -6.93 18.99
N LYS A 105 3.71 -7.29 18.90
CA LYS A 105 4.84 -6.46 19.35
C LYS A 105 5.61 -5.88 18.17
N ILE A 106 6.22 -4.70 18.36
CA ILE A 106 7.01 -4.03 17.33
C ILE A 106 8.49 -4.34 17.49
N PHE A 107 9.10 -4.83 16.42
CA PHE A 107 10.50 -5.22 16.36
C PHE A 107 11.26 -4.41 15.31
N LEU A 108 12.56 -4.30 15.53
CA LEU A 108 13.55 -3.79 14.58
C LEU A 108 14.52 -4.89 14.18
N VAL A 109 14.95 -4.89 12.93
CA VAL A 109 16.01 -5.75 12.42
C VAL A 109 16.81 -5.00 11.36
N THR A 110 18.08 -5.36 11.15
CA THR A 110 18.81 -4.82 9.99
C THR A 110 18.33 -5.45 8.70
N ALA A 111 18.54 -4.76 7.57
CA ALA A 111 18.26 -5.30 6.23
C ALA A 111 19.00 -6.62 5.95
N GLY A 112 20.12 -6.86 6.64
CA GLY A 112 20.88 -8.11 6.59
C GLY A 112 20.33 -9.24 7.47
N GLY A 113 19.29 -9.01 8.27
CA GLY A 113 18.67 -10.00 9.15
C GLY A 113 19.38 -10.22 10.49
N HIS A 114 20.22 -9.28 10.92
CA HIS A 114 20.89 -9.34 12.22
C HIS A 114 20.36 -8.26 13.17
N GLY A 115 20.70 -8.38 14.46
CA GLY A 115 20.36 -7.35 15.45
C GLY A 115 18.86 -7.20 15.69
N LEU A 116 18.11 -8.31 15.68
CA LEU A 116 16.69 -8.32 16.05
C LEU A 116 16.52 -7.72 17.45
N LYS A 117 15.63 -6.73 17.58
CA LYS A 117 15.40 -5.98 18.82
C LYS A 117 13.91 -5.73 19.03
N ASP A 118 13.39 -6.12 20.19
CA ASP A 118 12.07 -5.68 20.69
C ASP A 118 12.13 -4.19 21.08
N THR A 119 11.17 -3.39 20.60
CA THR A 119 11.06 -1.97 20.98
C THR A 119 10.39 -1.77 22.34
N GLY A 120 9.83 -2.82 22.94
CA GLY A 120 9.05 -2.76 24.17
C GLY A 120 7.64 -2.19 23.95
N ARG A 121 7.19 -2.09 22.69
CA ARG A 121 5.86 -1.56 22.33
C ARG A 121 5.04 -2.58 21.59
N GLU A 122 3.74 -2.54 21.86
CA GLU A 122 2.73 -3.29 21.15
C GLU A 122 2.13 -2.46 20.01
N GLY A 123 1.59 -3.15 19.01
CA GLY A 123 0.85 -2.61 17.90
C GLY A 123 1.11 -3.34 16.58
N GLU A 124 0.55 -2.78 15.52
CA GLU A 124 0.41 -3.41 14.21
C GLU A 124 0.65 -2.39 13.09
N SER A 125 0.99 -2.90 11.90
CA SER A 125 1.23 -2.05 10.71
C SER A 125 2.19 -0.88 10.96
N PRO A 126 3.40 -1.11 11.51
CA PRO A 126 4.34 -0.03 11.77
C PRO A 126 4.87 0.54 10.45
N VAL A 127 4.95 1.86 10.36
CA VAL A 127 5.48 2.59 9.21
C VAL A 127 6.54 3.60 9.65
N TRP A 128 7.74 3.46 9.10
CA TRP A 128 8.86 4.36 9.37
C TRP A 128 8.61 5.71 8.71
N SER A 129 8.82 6.80 9.44
CA SER A 129 8.75 8.15 8.89
C SER A 129 9.82 8.35 7.80
N PRO A 130 9.51 9.04 6.68
CA PRO A 130 10.51 9.37 5.67
C PRO A 130 11.64 10.25 6.21
N LEU A 131 11.43 10.93 7.34
CA LEU A 131 12.44 11.72 8.03
C LEU A 131 13.33 10.87 8.97
N GLY A 132 12.97 9.61 9.20
CA GLY A 132 13.77 8.64 9.95
C GLY A 132 13.70 8.75 11.47
N ASN A 133 12.95 9.72 12.01
CA ASN A 133 12.89 10.04 13.44
C ASN A 133 11.77 9.33 14.20
N LEU A 134 10.69 8.92 13.53
CA LEU A 134 9.51 8.32 14.16
C LEU A 134 9.06 7.05 13.44
N ILE A 135 8.34 6.22 14.18
CA ILE A 135 7.51 5.12 13.66
C ILE A 135 6.06 5.47 14.00
N ALA A 136 5.17 5.41 13.01
CA ALA A 136 3.73 5.42 13.25
C ALA A 136 3.21 3.98 13.23
N LEU A 137 2.18 3.67 14.01
CA LEU A 137 1.62 2.32 14.09
C LEU A 137 0.16 2.36 14.54
N THR A 138 -0.53 1.24 14.33
CA THR A 138 -1.87 1.02 14.85
C THR A 138 -1.78 0.34 16.21
N TYR A 139 -2.36 0.92 17.25
CA TYR A 139 -2.49 0.27 18.56
C TYR A 139 -3.87 0.56 19.14
N GLN A 140 -4.57 -0.50 19.54
CA GLN A 140 -5.96 -0.43 20.03
C GLN A 140 -6.87 0.39 19.09
N HIS A 141 -6.80 0.09 17.78
CA HIS A 141 -7.56 0.79 16.73
C HIS A 141 -7.36 2.31 16.70
N ASN A 142 -6.18 2.77 17.10
CA ASN A 142 -5.77 4.17 17.05
C ASN A 142 -4.41 4.31 16.40
N ILE A 143 -4.13 5.49 15.85
CA ILE A 143 -2.81 5.81 15.32
C ILE A 143 -1.94 6.37 16.44
N TRP A 144 -0.78 5.76 16.62
CA TRP A 144 0.23 6.15 17.58
C TRP A 144 1.54 6.46 16.85
N THR A 145 2.42 7.19 17.53
CA THR A 145 3.81 7.40 17.11
C THR A 145 4.76 7.09 18.25
N MET A 146 5.98 6.70 17.92
CA MET A 146 7.08 6.52 18.86
C MET A 146 8.42 6.89 18.22
N ASN A 147 9.42 7.16 19.05
CA ASN A 147 10.81 7.15 18.63
C ASN A 147 11.23 5.74 18.23
N ILE A 148 12.34 5.65 17.47
CA ILE A 148 12.86 4.37 16.96
C ILE A 148 13.22 3.39 18.09
N ASP A 149 13.60 3.88 19.27
CA ASP A 149 13.93 3.06 20.42
C ASP A 149 12.70 2.64 21.26
N GLY A 150 11.47 2.99 20.82
CA GLY A 150 10.23 2.73 21.54
C GLY A 150 9.88 3.77 22.61
N SER A 151 10.75 4.76 22.83
CA SER A 151 10.44 5.88 23.73
C SER A 151 9.42 6.83 23.09
N ASP A 152 8.86 7.72 23.92
CA ASP A 152 7.94 8.77 23.46
C ASP A 152 6.71 8.24 22.71
N PHE A 153 6.11 7.17 23.24
CA PHE A 153 4.93 6.54 22.67
C PHE A 153 3.69 7.41 22.88
N ARG A 154 3.29 8.11 21.82
CA ARG A 154 2.26 9.16 21.81
C ARG A 154 1.08 8.73 20.97
N PHE A 155 -0.12 8.90 21.51
CA PHE A 155 -1.36 8.75 20.75
C PHE A 155 -1.57 9.97 19.84
N LEU A 156 -2.11 9.76 18.63
CA LEU A 156 -2.45 10.83 17.68
C LEU A 156 -3.95 10.92 17.39
N THR A 157 -4.69 9.83 17.54
CA THR A 157 -6.13 9.77 17.30
C THR A 157 -6.85 9.28 18.55
N MET A 158 -8.12 9.66 18.66
CA MET A 158 -9.02 9.21 19.71
C MET A 158 -10.37 8.93 19.06
N GLU A 159 -11.04 7.87 19.53
CA GLU A 159 -12.35 7.39 19.04
C GLU A 159 -12.34 6.83 17.60
N GLY A 160 -13.28 5.92 17.33
CA GLY A 160 -13.39 5.22 16.04
C GLY A 160 -12.41 4.05 15.88
N PHE A 161 -12.45 3.47 14.70
CA PHE A 161 -11.58 2.37 14.26
C PHE A 161 -10.54 2.91 13.27
N ASN A 162 -9.39 3.32 13.79
CA ASN A 162 -8.33 3.97 13.03
C ASN A 162 -7.15 3.02 12.78
N VAL A 163 -6.88 2.72 11.51
CA VAL A 163 -5.91 1.68 11.10
C VAL A 163 -5.18 2.05 9.80
N HIS A 164 -4.15 1.27 9.47
CA HIS A 164 -3.37 1.38 8.23
C HIS A 164 -2.73 2.78 8.03
N PRO A 165 -1.88 3.26 8.96
CA PRO A 165 -1.22 4.54 8.82
C PRO A 165 -0.23 4.55 7.64
N SER A 166 -0.13 5.70 6.96
CA SER A 166 0.92 5.98 5.97
C SER A 166 1.38 7.43 6.07
N TRP A 167 2.69 7.66 6.02
CA TRP A 167 3.28 8.99 6.14
C TRP A 167 3.14 9.81 4.85
N SER A 168 2.92 11.11 4.98
CA SER A 168 3.15 12.03 3.87
C SER A 168 4.64 12.10 3.52
N PRO A 169 5.02 12.35 2.25
CA PRO A 169 6.42 12.42 1.83
C PRO A 169 7.26 13.45 2.62
N ASP A 170 6.63 14.53 3.08
CA ASP A 170 7.27 15.57 3.91
C ASP A 170 7.37 15.21 5.40
N GLY A 171 6.84 14.05 5.82
CA GLY A 171 6.85 13.57 7.20
C GLY A 171 5.98 14.35 8.18
N LYS A 172 5.10 15.26 7.72
CA LYS A 172 4.31 16.14 8.60
C LYS A 172 2.91 15.61 8.91
N LYS A 173 2.41 14.66 8.11
CA LYS A 173 1.06 14.14 8.21
C LYS A 173 1.06 12.62 8.10
N ILE A 174 0.03 12.01 8.65
CA ILE A 174 -0.26 10.58 8.49
C ILE A 174 -1.67 10.46 7.93
N VAL A 175 -1.85 9.70 6.85
CA VAL A 175 -3.16 9.27 6.36
C VAL A 175 -3.49 7.92 6.97
N PHE A 176 -4.76 7.68 7.28
CA PHE A 176 -5.24 6.43 7.86
C PHE A 176 -6.69 6.17 7.46
N SER A 177 -7.12 4.91 7.57
CA SER A 177 -8.53 4.52 7.51
C SER A 177 -9.17 4.81 8.86
N SER A 178 -10.34 5.46 8.87
CA SER A 178 -11.09 5.84 10.07
C SER A 178 -12.54 5.44 9.87
N ASP A 179 -13.00 4.38 10.56
CA ASP A 179 -14.37 3.85 10.44
C ASP A 179 -14.79 3.55 8.99
N GLY A 180 -13.85 3.01 8.18
CA GLY A 180 -14.08 2.73 6.76
C GLY A 180 -14.12 3.98 5.87
N SER A 181 -13.67 5.13 6.38
CA SER A 181 -13.45 6.38 5.65
C SER A 181 -11.96 6.75 5.65
N ILE A 182 -11.55 7.84 4.98
CA ILE A 182 -10.14 8.26 4.92
C ILE A 182 -9.97 9.59 5.65
N ALA A 183 -8.98 9.65 6.55
CA ALA A 183 -8.63 10.85 7.29
C ALA A 183 -7.11 11.09 7.30
N ILE A 184 -6.73 12.33 7.60
CA ILE A 184 -5.34 12.74 7.80
C ILE A 184 -5.19 13.38 9.17
N VAL A 185 -4.12 13.06 9.90
CA VAL A 185 -3.71 13.75 11.12
C VAL A 185 -2.42 14.54 10.87
N ASN A 186 -2.37 15.77 11.36
CA ASN A 186 -1.12 16.53 11.46
C ASN A 186 -0.34 16.05 12.68
N VAL A 187 0.87 15.54 12.48
CA VAL A 187 1.67 14.89 13.52
C VAL A 187 2.06 15.87 14.64
N ARG A 188 2.28 17.14 14.30
CA ARG A 188 2.69 18.16 15.28
C ARG A 188 1.52 18.70 16.10
N THR A 189 0.36 18.89 15.48
CA THR A 189 -0.78 19.55 16.13
C THR A 189 -1.87 18.61 16.58
N GLY A 190 -1.83 17.33 16.19
CA GLY A 190 -2.91 16.36 16.41
C GLY A 190 -4.19 16.68 15.65
N LYS A 191 -4.17 17.65 14.73
CA LYS A 191 -5.39 18.07 14.02
C LYS A 191 -5.76 17.00 12.99
N ILE A 192 -6.93 16.40 13.17
CA ILE A 192 -7.51 15.44 12.24
C ILE A 192 -8.36 16.19 11.20
N THR A 193 -8.32 15.73 9.96
CA THR A 193 -9.14 16.21 8.85
C THR A 193 -9.69 15.01 8.09
N GLU A 194 -11.01 14.86 8.07
CA GLU A 194 -11.68 13.89 7.20
C GLU A 194 -11.42 14.29 5.74
N VAL A 195 -10.86 13.36 4.96
CA VAL A 195 -10.52 13.55 3.55
C VAL A 195 -11.65 13.08 2.65
N LEU A 196 -12.27 11.97 3.05
CA LEU A 196 -13.31 11.28 2.30
C LEU A 196 -14.21 10.57 3.30
N LYS A 197 -15.49 10.91 3.25
CA LYS A 197 -16.54 10.20 3.97
C LYS A 197 -17.19 9.18 3.05
N GLU A 198 -17.08 7.91 3.42
CA GLU A 198 -17.58 6.80 2.62
C GLU A 198 -18.81 6.15 3.29
N LYS A 199 -19.79 5.72 2.49
CA LYS A 199 -20.83 4.79 2.97
C LYS A 199 -20.40 3.33 2.83
N ALA A 200 -19.61 3.06 1.80
CA ALA A 200 -18.88 1.81 1.64
C ALA A 200 -17.64 1.81 2.53
N TRP A 201 -16.82 0.76 2.44
CA TRP A 201 -15.55 0.70 3.15
C TRP A 201 -14.42 1.32 2.31
N ALA A 202 -13.52 2.05 2.96
CA ALA A 202 -12.29 2.59 2.39
C ALA A 202 -11.11 2.37 3.35
N GLY A 203 -9.98 1.90 2.82
CA GLY A 203 -8.78 1.61 3.62
C GLY A 203 -7.49 1.47 2.82
N TYR A 204 -6.42 1.03 3.51
CA TYR A 204 -5.05 1.00 3.00
C TYR A 204 -4.60 2.28 2.28
N PRO A 205 -4.83 3.48 2.86
CA PRO A 205 -4.50 4.70 2.16
C PRO A 205 -2.98 4.96 2.13
N VAL A 206 -2.51 5.50 1.02
CA VAL A 206 -1.12 5.96 0.85
C VAL A 206 -1.07 7.29 0.13
N PHE A 207 -0.13 8.15 0.52
CA PHE A 207 0.12 9.38 -0.21
C PHE A 207 0.80 9.09 -1.56
N SER A 208 0.46 9.91 -2.55
CA SER A 208 1.31 10.07 -3.73
C SER A 208 2.71 10.59 -3.35
N PRO A 209 3.75 10.28 -4.16
CA PRO A 209 5.10 10.81 -3.96
C PRO A 209 5.19 12.34 -3.88
N SER A 210 4.30 13.04 -4.58
CA SER A 210 4.14 14.51 -4.55
C SER A 210 3.33 15.02 -3.35
N GLY A 211 2.59 14.15 -2.66
CA GLY A 211 1.80 14.48 -1.49
C GLY A 211 0.48 15.24 -1.76
N ASP A 212 0.10 15.42 -3.02
CA ASP A 212 -1.11 16.14 -3.46
C ASP A 212 -2.33 15.24 -3.68
N LYS A 213 -2.11 13.92 -3.75
CA LYS A 213 -3.14 12.88 -3.91
C LYS A 213 -2.98 11.76 -2.89
N ILE A 214 -4.05 11.01 -2.66
CA ILE A 214 -4.07 9.79 -1.85
C ILE A 214 -4.66 8.66 -2.68
N ALA A 215 -3.95 7.54 -2.76
CA ALA A 215 -4.51 6.28 -3.23
C ALA A 215 -5.07 5.49 -2.04
N PHE A 216 -6.16 4.78 -2.25
CA PHE A 216 -6.81 3.97 -1.22
C PHE A 216 -7.63 2.87 -1.89
N VAL A 217 -7.96 1.82 -1.14
CA VAL A 217 -8.86 0.76 -1.59
C VAL A 217 -10.28 1.10 -1.16
N SER A 218 -11.28 0.89 -2.01
CA SER A 218 -12.69 1.09 -1.68
C SER A 218 -13.60 0.02 -2.24
N THR A 219 -14.64 -0.33 -1.48
CA THR A 219 -15.70 -1.27 -1.89
C THR A 219 -16.92 -0.58 -2.53
N ARG A 220 -16.82 0.70 -2.88
CA ARG A 220 -17.94 1.51 -3.41
C ARG A 220 -18.56 0.98 -4.71
N THR A 221 -17.81 0.17 -5.46
CA THR A 221 -18.22 -0.48 -6.71
C THR A 221 -18.52 -1.96 -6.54
N GLY A 222 -18.56 -2.47 -5.31
CA GLY A 222 -18.87 -3.85 -4.96
C GLY A 222 -17.65 -4.70 -4.62
N GLN A 223 -16.50 -4.44 -5.25
CA GLN A 223 -15.22 -5.12 -5.01
C GLN A 223 -14.16 -4.16 -4.45
N TYR A 224 -13.05 -4.70 -3.95
CA TYR A 224 -11.93 -3.92 -3.42
C TYR A 224 -11.08 -3.37 -4.56
N ASP A 225 -11.44 -2.17 -5.02
CA ASP A 225 -10.74 -1.49 -6.11
C ASP A 225 -9.85 -0.36 -5.56
N ILE A 226 -8.78 -0.03 -6.29
CA ILE A 226 -7.93 1.12 -6.05
C ILE A 226 -8.56 2.39 -6.62
N TRP A 227 -8.65 3.41 -5.77
CA TRP A 227 -9.13 4.74 -6.09
C TRP A 227 -8.10 5.79 -5.67
N ILE A 228 -8.12 6.91 -6.37
CA ILE A 228 -7.32 8.09 -6.05
C ILE A 228 -8.25 9.24 -5.73
N ILE A 229 -7.96 9.96 -4.64
CA ILE A 229 -8.56 11.25 -4.32
C ILE A 229 -7.51 12.36 -4.46
N ASN A 230 -7.87 13.43 -5.17
CA ASN A 230 -7.08 14.66 -5.21
C ASN A 230 -7.39 15.51 -3.97
N LEU A 231 -6.35 15.97 -3.25
CA LEU A 231 -6.54 16.70 -2.01
C LEU A 231 -7.01 18.14 -2.19
N SER A 232 -6.79 18.73 -3.36
CA SER A 232 -7.14 20.14 -3.63
C SER A 232 -8.64 20.32 -3.90
N ASP A 233 -9.25 19.42 -4.67
CA ASP A 233 -10.64 19.54 -5.12
C ASP A 233 -11.53 18.36 -4.70
N ARG A 234 -10.97 17.35 -4.02
CA ARG A 234 -11.65 16.11 -3.59
C ARG A 234 -12.18 15.25 -4.74
N SER A 235 -11.71 15.48 -5.97
CA SER A 235 -12.08 14.65 -7.12
C SER A 235 -11.59 13.22 -6.96
N LEU A 236 -12.42 12.26 -7.40
CA LEU A 236 -12.18 10.83 -7.30
C LEU A 236 -11.94 10.22 -8.68
N LYS A 237 -10.89 9.39 -8.79
CA LYS A 237 -10.55 8.62 -9.99
C LYS A 237 -10.42 7.14 -9.62
N GLN A 238 -11.17 6.28 -10.30
CA GLN A 238 -10.99 4.83 -10.20
C GLN A 238 -9.75 4.42 -11.00
N ILE A 239 -8.98 3.46 -10.49
CA ILE A 239 -7.75 2.97 -11.13
C ILE A 239 -7.89 1.52 -11.56
N THR A 240 -8.54 0.69 -10.74
CA THR A 240 -8.81 -0.72 -11.03
C THR A 240 -10.31 -1.01 -10.90
N SER A 241 -10.77 -2.08 -11.54
CA SER A 241 -12.18 -2.49 -11.54
C SER A 241 -12.33 -3.99 -11.76
N ASP A 242 -11.33 -4.77 -11.35
CA ASP A 242 -11.34 -6.22 -11.58
C ASP A 242 -12.05 -6.97 -10.44
N LEU A 243 -12.15 -8.29 -10.56
CA LEU A 243 -12.92 -9.09 -9.61
C LEU A 243 -12.12 -9.46 -8.35
N TYR A 244 -10.83 -9.14 -8.31
CA TYR A 244 -9.92 -9.61 -7.29
C TYR A 244 -9.85 -8.62 -6.12
N ARG A 245 -9.46 -9.12 -4.95
CA ARG A 245 -9.32 -8.28 -3.77
C ARG A 245 -7.96 -7.59 -3.77
N GLU A 246 -7.95 -6.27 -3.69
CA GLU A 246 -6.73 -5.46 -3.68
C GLU A 246 -6.50 -4.81 -2.30
N PHE A 247 -5.25 -4.77 -1.81
CA PHE A 247 -4.89 -4.20 -0.51
C PHE A 247 -3.38 -3.95 -0.37
N ASN A 248 -2.95 -3.38 0.78
CA ASN A 248 -1.55 -3.08 1.10
C ASN A 248 -0.83 -2.31 -0.03
N LEU A 249 -1.25 -1.06 -0.24
CA LEU A 249 -0.76 -0.23 -1.35
C LEU A 249 0.61 0.39 -1.03
N GLU A 250 1.43 0.61 -2.06
CA GLU A 250 2.59 1.51 -2.02
C GLU A 250 2.65 2.32 -3.33
N TRP A 251 2.54 3.65 -3.25
CA TRP A 251 2.61 4.53 -4.42
C TRP A 251 4.03 5.04 -4.61
N ARG A 252 4.65 4.63 -5.72
CA ARG A 252 6.07 4.86 -5.98
C ARG A 252 6.32 6.01 -6.98
N PRO A 253 7.48 6.70 -6.89
CA PRO A 253 7.83 7.87 -7.72
C PRO A 253 7.83 7.64 -9.23
N GLU A 254 8.04 6.40 -9.69
CA GLU A 254 8.01 6.01 -11.10
C GLU A 254 6.60 6.00 -11.72
N GLY A 255 5.57 6.39 -10.96
CA GLY A 255 4.20 6.51 -11.46
C GLY A 255 3.40 5.21 -11.40
N TYR A 256 3.78 4.29 -10.52
CA TYR A 256 3.05 3.04 -10.28
C TYR A 256 2.54 2.97 -8.84
N ILE A 257 1.35 2.40 -8.68
CA ILE A 257 0.87 1.88 -7.40
C ILE A 257 1.14 0.39 -7.39
N TYR A 258 1.91 -0.07 -6.41
CA TYR A 258 2.11 -1.48 -6.11
C TYR A 258 1.10 -1.91 -5.05
N TYR A 259 0.65 -3.16 -5.11
CA TYR A 259 -0.38 -3.66 -4.21
C TYR A 259 -0.39 -5.18 -4.15
N LEU A 260 -1.02 -5.72 -3.10
CA LEU A 260 -1.38 -7.13 -3.04
C LEU A 260 -2.72 -7.35 -3.71
N ARG A 261 -2.78 -8.38 -4.55
CA ARG A 261 -3.98 -8.87 -5.20
C ARG A 261 -4.19 -10.34 -4.84
N GLU A 262 -5.39 -10.68 -4.39
CA GLU A 262 -5.78 -12.05 -4.07
C GLU A 262 -6.48 -12.71 -5.27
N GLU A 263 -5.84 -13.71 -5.83
CA GLU A 263 -6.34 -14.50 -6.97
C GLU A 263 -6.47 -15.96 -6.52
N GLU A 264 -7.68 -16.50 -6.57
CA GLU A 264 -7.95 -17.91 -6.24
C GLU A 264 -7.40 -18.34 -4.86
N GLY A 265 -7.41 -17.42 -3.89
CA GLY A 265 -6.91 -17.66 -2.52
C GLY A 265 -5.40 -17.48 -2.33
N VAL A 266 -4.67 -17.02 -3.35
CA VAL A 266 -3.24 -16.70 -3.25
C VAL A 266 -3.02 -15.21 -3.47
N THR A 267 -2.29 -14.58 -2.55
CA THR A 267 -1.96 -13.16 -2.60
C THR A 267 -0.59 -12.92 -3.25
N ASN A 268 -0.59 -12.10 -4.30
CA ASN A 268 0.60 -11.78 -5.09
C ASN A 268 0.79 -10.28 -5.22
N ILE A 269 2.00 -9.86 -5.59
CA ILE A 269 2.33 -8.44 -5.73
C ILE A 269 2.16 -8.04 -7.19
N TRP A 270 1.30 -7.05 -7.40
CA TRP A 270 0.97 -6.46 -8.69
C TRP A 270 1.28 -4.97 -8.68
N ARG A 271 1.27 -4.36 -9.86
CA ARG A 271 1.35 -2.91 -10.01
C ARG A 271 0.40 -2.42 -11.08
N VAL A 272 -0.02 -1.17 -10.96
CA VAL A 272 -0.82 -0.48 -11.97
C VAL A 272 -0.26 0.92 -12.18
N LYS A 273 -0.20 1.34 -13.45
CA LYS A 273 0.30 2.66 -13.82
C LYS A 273 -0.73 3.72 -13.48
N VAL A 274 -0.28 4.83 -12.89
CA VAL A 274 -1.11 6.00 -12.59
C VAL A 274 -0.75 7.11 -13.55
N GLU A 275 -1.67 7.39 -14.48
CA GLU A 275 -1.63 8.55 -15.39
C GLU A 275 -2.15 9.82 -14.72
#